data_AF-A0A848F849-F1
#
_entry.id   AF-A0A848F849-F1
#
_cell.length_a   1.000
_cell.length_b   1.000
_cell.length_c   1.000
_cell.angle_alpha   90.00
_cell.angle_beta   90.00
_cell.angle_gamma   90.00
#
_symmetry.space_group_name_H-M   'P 1'
#
loop_
_entity.id
_entity.type
_entity.pdbx_description
1 polymer ?
#
loop_
_entity_poly.entity_id
_entity_poly.type
_entity_poly.pdbx_seq_one_letter_code
_entity_poly.pdbx_strand_id
1 'polypeptide(L)'
;MSIGAWVLILWKGWLLRRAATDIGRGVPAFWAAPALPTARERLAQLDREQLLLPLLDAAQAGARGGTLESHGHADSQLTRRLRDALHRVLGQLQAGQVALASIGSTAPFIGLFGTVWGIYHALIGIAAEGSVSIDKVSGPVGEALVMTAAGLAVAIPAVLAYNVFGRWVAGCEAELEGFAHDLRELMLDAARES
;
A
#
# COMPACT_ATOMS: atom_id res chain seq x y z
N MET A 1 -0.17 -18.06 6.63
CA MET A 1 0.33 -17.37 5.43
C MET A 1 -0.76 -17.18 4.36
N SER A 2 -1.43 -18.23 3.87
CA SER A 2 -2.45 -18.10 2.80
C SER A 2 -3.63 -17.16 3.13
N ILE A 3 -4.34 -17.36 4.25
CA ILE A 3 -5.50 -16.53 4.62
C ILE A 3 -5.09 -15.06 4.83
N GLY A 4 -3.95 -14.81 5.47
CA GLY A 4 -3.43 -13.46 5.69
C GLY A 4 -3.09 -12.74 4.37
N ALA A 5 -2.54 -13.46 3.39
CA ALA A 5 -2.27 -12.91 2.06
C ALA A 5 -3.57 -12.50 1.35
N TRP A 6 -4.57 -13.38 1.34
CA TRP A 6 -5.87 -13.10 0.71
C TRP A 6 -6.63 -11.98 1.40
N VAL A 7 -6.64 -11.95 2.74
CA VAL A 7 -7.24 -10.85 3.51
C VAL A 7 -6.55 -9.53 3.18
N LEU A 8 -5.21 -9.51 3.14
CA LEU A 8 -4.45 -8.31 2.79
C LEU A 8 -4.74 -7.86 1.37
N ILE A 9 -4.81 -8.78 0.40
CA ILE A 9 -5.15 -8.45 -1.00
C ILE A 9 -6.53 -7.81 -1.10
N LEU A 10 -7.55 -8.43 -0.50
CA LEU A 10 -8.93 -7.93 -0.56
C LEU A 10 -9.09 -6.59 0.14
N TRP A 11 -8.54 -6.48 1.36
CA TRP A 11 -8.56 -5.24 2.13
C TRP A 11 -7.83 -4.11 1.40
N LYS A 12 -6.60 -4.36 0.91
CA LYS A 12 -5.80 -3.35 0.20
C LYS A 12 -6.46 -2.94 -1.11
N GLY A 13 -7.05 -3.88 -1.84
CA GLY A 13 -7.79 -3.61 -3.05
C GLY A 13 -9.02 -2.71 -2.81
N TRP A 14 -9.75 -2.94 -1.72
CA TRP A 14 -10.87 -2.08 -1.32
C TRP A 14 -10.39 -0.69 -0.89
N LEU A 15 -9.35 -0.62 -0.05
CA LEU A 15 -8.73 0.62 0.40
C LEU A 15 -8.30 1.50 -0.78
N LEU A 16 -7.54 0.95 -1.72
CA LEU A 16 -7.00 1.71 -2.86
C LEU A 16 -8.08 2.13 -3.85
N ARG A 17 -9.12 1.31 -4.05
CA ARG A 17 -10.29 1.73 -4.87
C ARG A 17 -11.03 2.88 -4.23
N ARG A 18 -11.20 2.84 -2.92
CA ARG A 18 -11.84 3.91 -2.16
C ARG A 18 -11.00 5.18 -2.18
N ALA A 19 -9.69 5.08 -1.93
CA ALA A 19 -8.74 6.17 -2.06
C ALA A 19 -8.81 6.86 -3.44
N ALA A 20 -8.75 6.09 -4.53
CA ALA A 20 -8.85 6.64 -5.89
C ALA A 20 -10.20 7.34 -6.15
N THR A 21 -11.29 6.79 -5.60
CA THR A 21 -12.64 7.40 -5.72
C THR A 21 -12.75 8.68 -4.89
N ASP A 22 -12.23 8.66 -3.67
CA ASP A 22 -12.25 9.79 -2.75
C ASP A 22 -11.41 10.94 -3.28
N ILE A 23 -10.22 10.67 -3.85
CA ILE A 23 -9.38 11.67 -4.54
C ILE A 23 -10.11 12.23 -5.77
N GLY A 24 -10.59 11.36 -6.67
CA GLY A 24 -11.23 11.77 -7.92
C GLY A 24 -12.53 12.56 -7.73
N ARG A 25 -13.16 12.48 -6.55
CA ARG A 25 -14.33 13.31 -6.20
C ARG A 25 -13.97 14.50 -5.32
N GLY A 26 -13.01 14.32 -4.42
CA GLY A 26 -12.59 15.31 -3.43
C GLY A 26 -11.88 16.50 -4.06
N VAL A 27 -10.92 16.26 -4.96
CA VAL A 27 -10.15 17.33 -5.62
C VAL A 27 -11.08 18.27 -6.42
N PRO A 28 -11.97 17.79 -7.31
CA PRO A 28 -12.92 18.69 -7.99
C PRO A 28 -13.87 19.41 -7.03
N ALA A 29 -14.34 18.73 -5.97
CA ALA A 29 -15.26 19.32 -5.00
C ALA A 29 -14.62 20.45 -4.18
N PHE A 30 -13.31 20.33 -3.90
CA PHE A 30 -12.50 21.37 -3.28
C PHE A 30 -12.40 22.60 -4.19
N TRP A 31 -12.00 22.41 -5.45
CA TRP A 31 -11.85 23.52 -6.40
C TRP A 31 -13.17 24.19 -6.79
N ALA A 32 -14.29 23.48 -6.72
CA ALA A 32 -15.63 24.02 -6.92
C ALA A 32 -16.20 24.75 -5.67
N ALA A 33 -15.45 24.85 -4.58
CA ALA A 33 -15.92 25.53 -3.37
C ALA A 33 -15.66 27.04 -3.43
N PRO A 34 -16.57 27.88 -2.92
CA PRO A 34 -16.41 29.34 -2.99
C PRO A 34 -15.38 29.89 -2.00
N ALA A 35 -15.01 29.12 -0.96
CA ALA A 35 -14.06 29.52 0.06
C ALA A 35 -13.42 28.29 0.74
N LEU A 36 -12.22 28.47 1.31
CA LEU A 36 -11.47 27.41 2.00
C LEU A 36 -12.25 26.70 3.13
N PRO A 37 -13.01 27.38 4.01
CA PRO A 37 -13.79 26.70 5.04
C PRO A 37 -14.83 25.73 4.46
N THR A 38 -15.52 26.14 3.39
CA THR A 38 -16.49 25.31 2.67
C THR A 38 -15.80 24.16 1.93
N ALA A 39 -14.63 24.42 1.35
CA ALA A 39 -13.82 23.39 0.69
C ALA A 39 -13.41 22.30 1.68
N ARG A 40 -12.98 22.69 2.88
CA ARG A 40 -12.65 21.78 3.99
C ARG A 40 -13.84 20.92 4.41
N GLU A 41 -15.03 21.50 4.58
CA GLU A 41 -16.24 20.76 4.94
C GLU A 41 -16.63 19.73 3.88
N ARG A 42 -16.52 20.09 2.59
CA ARG A 42 -16.77 19.16 1.48
C ARG A 42 -15.75 18.02 1.47
N LEU A 43 -14.46 18.33 1.68
CA LEU A 43 -13.42 17.31 1.80
C LEU A 43 -13.67 16.40 3.01
N ALA A 44 -14.10 16.92 4.16
CA ALA A 44 -14.42 16.12 5.34
C ALA A 44 -15.50 15.05 5.09
N GLN A 45 -16.40 15.27 4.13
CA GLN A 45 -17.43 14.32 3.75
C GLN A 45 -16.97 13.29 2.71
N LEU A 46 -15.97 13.64 1.90
CA LEU A 46 -15.52 12.84 0.75
C LEU A 46 -14.23 12.07 1.03
N ASP A 47 -13.31 12.63 1.82
CA ASP A 47 -11.98 12.11 2.10
C ASP A 47 -12.00 11.13 3.28
N ARG A 48 -12.48 9.91 3.04
CA ARG A 48 -12.69 8.94 4.12
C ARG A 48 -11.38 8.30 4.59
N GLU A 49 -10.41 8.22 3.70
CA GLU A 49 -9.09 7.64 3.98
C GLU A 49 -8.06 8.67 4.49
N GLN A 50 -8.49 9.93 4.69
CA GLN A 50 -7.68 11.04 5.19
C GLN A 50 -6.44 11.32 4.32
N LEU A 51 -6.63 11.41 3.01
CA LEU A 51 -5.56 11.65 2.03
C LEU A 51 -5.42 13.12 1.65
N LEU A 52 -6.54 13.85 1.56
CA LEU A 52 -6.60 15.25 1.11
C LEU A 52 -6.63 16.23 2.29
N LEU A 53 -7.36 15.91 3.36
CA LEU A 53 -7.49 16.77 4.54
C LEU A 53 -6.15 17.06 5.21
N PRO A 54 -5.22 16.09 5.41
CA PRO A 54 -3.93 16.39 6.01
C PRO A 54 -3.07 17.35 5.17
N LEU A 55 -3.22 17.33 3.84
CA LEU A 55 -2.54 18.27 2.95
C LEU A 55 -3.10 19.68 3.12
N LEU A 56 -4.42 19.82 3.15
CA LEU A 56 -5.09 21.09 3.42
C LEU A 56 -4.73 21.63 4.82
N ASP A 57 -4.76 20.78 5.84
CA ASP A 57 -4.34 21.13 7.21
C ASP A 57 -2.89 21.63 7.26
N ALA A 58 -2.00 20.95 6.54
CA ALA A 58 -0.59 21.34 6.47
C ALA A 58 -0.39 22.66 5.73
N ALA A 59 -1.21 22.94 4.71
CA ALA A 59 -1.19 24.21 3.98
C ALA A 59 -1.62 25.38 4.88
N GLN A 60 -2.69 25.18 5.65
CA GLN A 60 -3.28 26.20 6.53
C GLN A 60 -2.51 26.40 7.85
N ALA A 61 -1.67 25.44 8.25
CA ALA A 61 -0.88 25.56 9.46
C ALA A 61 0.05 26.79 9.42
N GLY A 62 0.09 27.58 10.49
CA GLY A 62 1.12 28.62 10.64
C GLY A 62 2.47 27.99 11.01
N ALA A 63 3.57 28.68 10.72
CA ALA A 63 4.87 28.29 11.26
C ALA A 63 4.86 28.41 12.78
N ARG A 64 5.40 27.40 13.47
CA ARG A 64 5.56 27.46 14.92
C ARG A 64 6.69 28.42 15.26
N GLY A 65 6.35 29.51 15.96
CA GLY A 65 7.33 30.50 16.42
C GLY A 65 8.44 29.87 17.29
N GLY A 66 9.64 30.43 17.20
CA GLY A 66 10.79 30.01 18.02
C GLY A 66 11.48 28.74 17.52
N THR A 67 11.27 28.34 16.27
CA THR A 67 11.89 27.15 15.66
C THR A 67 12.80 27.53 14.49
N LEU A 68 13.67 26.62 14.05
CA LEU A 68 14.45 26.84 12.82
C LEU A 68 13.55 26.98 11.58
N GLU A 69 12.35 26.40 11.61
CA GLU A 69 11.38 26.52 10.54
C GLU A 69 10.92 27.98 10.36
N SER A 70 10.69 28.72 11.46
CA SER A 70 10.25 30.11 11.39
C SER A 70 11.31 31.09 10.86
N HIS A 71 12.57 30.65 10.69
CA HIS A 71 13.65 31.46 10.13
C HIS A 71 13.73 31.38 8.60
N GLY A 72 13.09 30.39 7.97
CA GLY A 72 13.04 30.25 6.51
C GLY A 72 12.02 31.20 5.86
N HIS A 73 12.07 31.34 4.53
CA HIS A 73 11.02 32.05 3.79
C HIS A 73 9.68 31.30 3.86
N ALA A 74 8.56 32.04 3.85
CA ALA A 74 7.21 31.48 3.95
C ALA A 74 6.94 30.38 2.89
N ASP A 75 7.43 30.56 1.67
CA ASP A 75 7.34 29.56 0.60
C ASP A 75 8.07 28.25 0.93
N SER A 76 9.30 28.35 1.45
CA SER A 76 10.08 27.18 1.85
C SER A 76 9.45 26.45 3.02
N GLN A 77 8.86 27.18 3.97
CA GLN A 77 8.13 26.61 5.10
C GLN A 77 6.88 25.84 4.63
N LEU A 78 6.08 26.44 3.77
CA LEU A 78 4.88 25.83 3.20
C LEU A 78 5.22 24.58 2.39
N THR A 79 6.21 24.67 1.51
CA THR A 79 6.71 23.54 0.70
C THR A 79 7.10 22.37 1.59
N ARG A 80 7.81 22.63 2.69
CA ARG A 80 8.23 21.59 3.64
C ARG A 80 7.04 20.95 4.34
N ARG A 81 6.09 21.74 4.85
CA ARG A 81 4.88 21.23 5.53
C ARG A 81 4.03 20.36 4.61
N LEU A 82 3.81 20.80 3.38
CA LEU A 82 3.07 20.05 2.37
C LEU A 82 3.79 18.75 1.99
N ARG A 83 5.11 18.79 1.75
CA ARG A 83 5.90 17.59 1.47
C ARG A 83 5.85 16.59 2.63
N ASP A 84 5.96 17.06 3.87
CA ASP A 84 5.92 16.19 5.06
C ASP A 84 4.52 15.59 5.26
N ALA A 85 3.45 16.31 4.92
CA ALA A 85 2.09 15.77 4.90
C ALA A 85 1.88 14.75 3.77
N LEU A 86 2.36 15.06 2.56
CA LEU A 86 2.31 14.17 1.41
C LEU A 86 3.03 12.85 1.70
N HIS A 87 4.28 12.88 2.20
CA HIS A 87 5.02 11.67 2.55
C HIS A 87 4.29 10.80 3.58
N ARG A 88 3.60 11.40 4.56
CA ARG A 88 2.81 10.65 5.54
C ARG A 88 1.63 9.92 4.89
N VAL A 89 0.90 10.62 4.02
CA VAL A 89 -0.23 10.05 3.28
C VAL A 89 0.23 8.96 2.30
N LEU A 90 1.31 9.18 1.56
CA LEU A 90 1.89 8.18 0.67
C LEU A 90 2.36 6.93 1.43
N GLY A 91 2.94 7.09 2.62
CA GLY A 91 3.30 5.97 3.48
C GLY A 91 2.10 5.08 3.83
N GLN A 92 0.92 5.65 4.07
CA GLN A 92 -0.31 4.89 4.30
C GLN A 92 -0.76 4.14 3.04
N LEU A 93 -0.67 4.77 1.86
CA LEU A 93 -0.99 4.12 0.58
C LEU A 93 0.01 3.00 0.22
N GLN A 94 1.27 3.13 0.61
CA GLN A 94 2.30 2.11 0.38
C GLN A 94 2.27 0.97 1.42
N ALA A 95 1.60 1.16 2.56
CA ALA A 95 1.52 0.15 3.61
C ALA A 95 1.02 -1.22 3.08
N GLY A 96 1.71 -2.30 3.44
CA GLY A 96 1.38 -3.66 3.01
C GLY A 96 1.97 -4.08 1.65
N GLN A 97 2.53 -3.17 0.84
CA GLN A 97 3.23 -3.52 -0.40
C GLN A 97 4.45 -4.42 -0.13
N VAL A 98 5.24 -4.09 0.89
CA VAL A 98 6.41 -4.89 1.31
C VAL A 98 6.00 -6.29 1.75
N ALA A 99 4.85 -6.43 2.39
CA ALA A 99 4.32 -7.73 2.80
C ALA A 99 3.90 -8.57 1.58
N LEU A 100 3.20 -7.97 0.60
CA LEU A 100 2.84 -8.66 -0.66
C LEU A 100 4.08 -9.11 -1.44
N ALA A 101 5.08 -8.23 -1.56
CA ALA A 101 6.35 -8.56 -2.21
C ALA A 101 7.06 -9.72 -1.50
N SER A 102 7.12 -9.68 -0.17
CA SER A 102 7.72 -10.74 0.65
C SER A 102 6.96 -12.05 0.55
N ILE A 103 5.63 -12.03 0.61
CA ILE A 103 4.81 -13.25 0.47
C ILE A 103 4.97 -13.82 -0.95
N GLY A 104 4.92 -12.98 -1.97
CA GLY A 104 5.10 -13.40 -3.36
C GLY A 104 6.45 -14.06 -3.64
N SER A 105 7.52 -13.55 -3.02
CA SER A 105 8.87 -14.11 -3.19
C SER A 105 9.14 -15.34 -2.32
N THR A 106 8.60 -15.41 -1.11
CA THR A 106 8.91 -16.49 -0.16
C THR A 106 7.98 -17.70 -0.26
N ALA A 107 6.71 -17.51 -0.65
CA ALA A 107 5.72 -18.60 -0.71
C ALA A 107 6.12 -19.80 -1.60
N PRO A 108 6.76 -19.62 -2.78
CA PRO A 108 7.22 -20.75 -3.59
C PRO A 108 8.28 -21.60 -2.87
N PHE A 109 9.19 -20.95 -2.15
CA PHE A 109 10.25 -21.64 -1.40
C PHE A 109 9.69 -22.39 -0.19
N ILE A 110 8.64 -21.87 0.45
CA ILE A 110 7.93 -22.59 1.51
C ILE A 110 7.27 -23.87 0.95
N GLY A 111 6.69 -23.81 -0.24
CA GLY A 111 6.13 -24.99 -0.92
C GLY A 111 7.19 -26.02 -1.31
N LEU A 112 8.31 -25.56 -1.88
CA LEU A 112 9.47 -26.39 -2.20
C LEU A 112 10.05 -27.05 -0.95
N PHE A 113 10.20 -26.32 0.16
CA PHE A 113 10.63 -26.90 1.42
C PHE A 113 9.69 -28.02 1.88
N GLY A 114 8.38 -27.83 1.74
CA GLY A 114 7.37 -28.87 1.99
C GLY A 114 7.59 -30.13 1.15
N THR A 115 7.89 -29.99 -0.15
CA THR A 115 8.21 -31.17 -0.99
C THR A 115 9.44 -31.92 -0.51
N VAL A 116 10.54 -31.19 -0.20
CA VAL A 116 11.79 -31.80 0.24
C VAL A 116 11.58 -32.55 1.55
N TRP A 117 10.88 -31.93 2.50
CA TRP A 117 10.55 -32.54 3.78
C TRP A 117 9.68 -33.81 3.62
N GLY A 118 8.65 -33.75 2.78
CA GLY A 118 7.76 -34.88 2.52
C GLY A 118 8.48 -36.07 1.89
N ILE A 119 9.28 -35.81 0.85
CA ILE A 119 10.08 -36.86 0.18
C ILE A 119 11.10 -37.45 1.15
N TYR A 120 11.77 -36.63 1.96
CA TYR A 120 12.71 -37.11 2.97
C TYR A 120 12.07 -38.09 3.97
N HIS A 121 10.89 -37.76 4.49
CA HIS A 121 10.17 -38.64 5.43
C HIS A 121 9.69 -39.93 4.75
N ALA A 122 9.23 -39.84 3.51
CA ALA A 122 8.84 -41.01 2.72
C ALA A 122 10.01 -41.99 2.56
N LEU A 123 11.20 -41.48 2.22
CA LEU A 123 12.40 -42.30 2.02
C LEU A 123 12.88 -42.95 3.31
N ILE A 124 12.79 -42.26 4.45
CA ILE A 124 13.11 -42.85 5.76
C ILE A 124 12.16 -43.99 6.11
N GLY A 125 10.85 -43.82 5.88
CA GLY A 125 9.86 -44.87 6.13
C GLY A 125 10.14 -46.12 5.29
N ILE A 126 10.43 -45.94 4.00
CA ILE A 126 10.77 -47.04 3.10
C ILE A 126 12.08 -47.74 3.52
N ALA A 127 13.09 -46.97 3.95
CA ALA A 127 14.36 -47.52 4.42
C ALA A 127 14.19 -48.37 5.69
N ALA A 128 13.30 -47.98 6.60
CA ALA A 128 13.00 -48.72 7.83
C ALA A 128 12.27 -50.06 7.56
N GLU A 129 11.43 -50.13 6.53
CA GLU A 129 10.68 -51.33 6.16
C GLU A 129 11.49 -52.33 5.30
N GLY A 130 12.64 -51.92 4.76
CA GLY A 130 13.55 -52.78 4.00
C GLY A 130 13.05 -53.27 2.64
N SER A 131 11.83 -52.89 2.22
CA SER A 131 11.23 -53.28 0.95
C SER A 131 10.74 -52.06 0.16
N VAL A 132 11.30 -51.87 -1.04
CA VAL A 132 10.89 -50.79 -1.95
C VAL A 132 9.79 -51.32 -2.88
N SER A 133 8.64 -50.65 -2.90
CA SER A 133 7.60 -50.86 -3.93
C SER A 133 7.07 -49.53 -4.43
N ILE A 134 6.64 -49.48 -5.69
CA ILE A 134 6.10 -48.27 -6.33
C ILE A 134 4.86 -47.75 -5.59
N ASP A 135 4.02 -48.64 -5.07
CA ASP A 135 2.82 -48.26 -4.32
C ASP A 135 3.17 -47.52 -3.02
N LYS A 136 4.30 -47.86 -2.38
CA LYS A 136 4.79 -47.18 -1.16
C LYS A 136 5.41 -45.81 -1.43
N VAL A 137 5.89 -45.56 -2.66
CA VAL A 137 6.54 -44.29 -3.05
C VAL A 137 5.52 -43.30 -3.61
N SER A 138 4.55 -43.78 -4.39
CA SER A 138 3.64 -42.94 -5.17
C SER A 138 2.74 -42.03 -4.32
N GLY A 139 2.23 -42.51 -3.19
CA GLY A 139 1.39 -41.72 -2.27
C GLY A 139 2.14 -40.52 -1.67
N PRO A 140 3.23 -40.74 -0.92
CA PRO A 140 3.99 -39.65 -0.28
C PRO A 140 4.58 -38.64 -1.29
N VAL A 141 4.98 -39.10 -2.48
CA VAL A 141 5.44 -38.20 -3.55
C VAL A 141 4.30 -37.32 -4.08
N GLY A 142 3.09 -37.87 -4.22
CA GLY A 142 1.91 -37.10 -4.59
C GLY A 142 1.58 -36.01 -3.56
N GLU A 143 1.58 -36.33 -2.27
CA GLU A 143 1.36 -35.37 -1.20
C GLU A 143 2.42 -34.27 -1.16
N ALA A 144 3.69 -34.63 -1.39
CA ALA A 144 4.76 -33.66 -1.51
C ALA A 144 4.48 -32.66 -2.64
N LEU A 145 4.11 -33.11 -3.84
CA LEU A 145 3.84 -32.24 -5.00
C LEU A 145 2.71 -31.23 -4.73
N VAL A 146 1.70 -31.60 -3.94
CA VAL A 146 0.63 -30.69 -3.52
C VAL A 146 1.18 -29.50 -2.71
N MET A 147 2.25 -29.68 -1.94
CA MET A 147 2.87 -28.60 -1.15
C MET A 147 3.47 -27.50 -2.04
N THR A 148 4.10 -27.86 -3.15
CA THR A 148 4.61 -26.88 -4.13
C THR A 148 3.46 -26.18 -4.87
N ALA A 149 2.43 -26.93 -5.27
CA ALA A 149 1.23 -26.35 -5.86
C ALA A 149 0.57 -25.32 -4.91
N ALA A 150 0.49 -25.63 -3.61
CA ALA A 150 -0.03 -24.71 -2.60
C ALA A 150 0.84 -23.45 -2.45
N GLY A 151 2.17 -23.58 -2.49
CA GLY A 151 3.10 -22.44 -2.49
C GLY A 151 2.86 -21.49 -3.67
N LEU A 152 2.70 -22.05 -4.87
CA LEU A 152 2.40 -21.29 -6.08
C LEU A 152 1.02 -20.63 -6.05
N ALA A 153 0.01 -21.32 -5.52
CA ALA A 153 -1.34 -20.80 -5.37
C ALA A 153 -1.41 -19.55 -4.45
N VAL A 154 -0.46 -19.39 -3.52
CA VAL A 154 -0.32 -18.18 -2.70
C VAL A 154 0.57 -17.13 -3.37
N ALA A 155 1.66 -17.55 -4.02
CA ALA A 155 2.65 -16.65 -4.60
C ALA A 155 2.10 -15.86 -5.80
N ILE A 156 1.41 -16.53 -6.72
CA ILE A 156 0.94 -15.93 -7.98
C ILE A 156 -0.03 -14.76 -7.71
N PRO A 157 -1.09 -14.92 -6.88
CA PRO A 157 -1.98 -13.80 -6.55
C PRO A 157 -1.26 -12.66 -5.84
N ALA A 158 -0.31 -12.96 -4.94
CA ALA A 158 0.43 -11.95 -4.20
C ALA A 158 1.30 -11.06 -5.12
N VAL A 159 2.00 -11.66 -6.08
CA VAL A 159 2.81 -10.93 -7.07
C VAL A 159 1.94 -10.10 -8.00
N LEU A 160 0.81 -10.65 -8.47
CA LEU A 160 -0.14 -9.90 -9.30
C LEU A 160 -0.73 -8.71 -8.55
N ALA A 161 -1.14 -8.91 -7.29
CA ALA A 161 -1.67 -7.87 -6.44
C ALA A 161 -0.63 -6.76 -6.18
N TYR A 162 0.62 -7.12 -5.87
CA TYR A 162 1.72 -6.17 -5.73
C TYR A 162 1.85 -5.27 -6.98
N ASN A 163 1.90 -5.86 -8.17
CA ASN A 163 2.05 -5.11 -9.42
C ASN A 163 0.85 -4.20 -9.74
N VAL A 164 -0.38 -4.68 -9.51
CA VAL A 164 -1.60 -3.89 -9.78
C VAL A 164 -1.71 -2.75 -8.78
N PHE A 165 -1.53 -3.03 -7.49
CA PHE A 165 -1.64 -2.02 -6.45
C PHE A 165 -0.54 -0.98 -6.52
N GLY A 166 0.67 -1.36 -6.93
CA GLY A 166 1.75 -0.40 -7.19
C GLY A 166 1.35 0.65 -8.24
N ARG A 167 0.68 0.24 -9.32
CA ARG A 167 0.16 1.19 -10.33
C ARG A 167 -0.93 2.10 -9.77
N TRP A 168 -1.82 1.57 -8.93
CA TRP A 168 -2.88 2.38 -8.32
C TRP A 168 -2.34 3.38 -7.30
N VAL A 169 -1.34 2.98 -6.51
CA VAL A 169 -0.64 3.87 -5.58
C VAL A 169 0.05 5.00 -6.34
N ALA A 170 0.79 4.68 -7.42
CA ALA A 170 1.44 5.70 -8.25
C ALA A 170 0.43 6.69 -8.87
N GLY A 171 -0.75 6.22 -9.29
CA GLY A 171 -1.82 7.09 -9.75
C GLY A 171 -2.35 8.02 -8.67
N CYS A 172 -2.58 7.51 -7.46
CA CYS A 172 -3.00 8.35 -6.33
C CYS A 172 -1.91 9.34 -5.92
N GLU A 173 -0.64 8.93 -5.98
CA GLU A 173 0.52 9.77 -5.67
C GLU A 173 0.60 10.98 -6.61
N ALA A 174 0.46 10.77 -7.92
CA ALA A 174 0.46 11.85 -8.90
C ALA A 174 -0.67 12.87 -8.65
N GLU A 175 -1.87 12.40 -8.33
CA GLU A 175 -3.01 13.28 -8.01
C GLU A 175 -2.79 14.07 -6.72
N LEU A 176 -2.23 13.43 -5.67
CA LEU A 176 -1.92 14.09 -4.40
C LEU A 176 -0.78 15.10 -4.53
N GLU A 177 0.23 14.80 -5.34
CA GLU A 177 1.31 15.74 -5.68
C GLU A 177 0.77 16.97 -6.41
N GLY A 178 -0.08 16.76 -7.42
CA GLY A 178 -0.77 17.84 -8.12
C GLY A 178 -1.59 18.71 -7.16
N PHE A 179 -2.42 18.08 -6.33
CA PHE A 179 -3.22 18.79 -5.33
C PHE A 179 -2.36 19.58 -4.33
N ALA A 180 -1.25 19.01 -3.85
CA ALA A 180 -0.34 19.69 -2.94
C ALA A 180 0.37 20.88 -3.62
N HIS A 181 0.72 20.75 -4.90
CA HIS A 181 1.29 21.83 -5.69
C HIS A 181 0.31 22.99 -5.85
N ASP A 182 -0.91 22.70 -6.27
CA ASP A 182 -1.96 23.70 -6.47
C ASP A 182 -2.33 24.40 -5.15
N LEU A 183 -2.40 23.65 -4.03
CA LEU A 183 -2.59 24.23 -2.70
C LEU A 183 -1.46 25.20 -2.32
N ARG A 184 -0.20 24.85 -2.66
CA ARG A 184 0.94 25.71 -2.38
C ARG A 184 0.78 27.04 -3.12
N GLU A 185 0.46 27.01 -4.41
CA GLU A 185 0.27 28.21 -5.22
C GLU A 185 -0.88 29.07 -4.68
N LEU A 186 -2.03 28.46 -4.39
CA LEU A 186 -3.19 29.14 -3.81
C LEU A 186 -2.85 29.88 -2.50
N MET A 187 -2.08 29.25 -1.61
CA MET A 187 -1.70 29.88 -0.33
C MET A 187 -0.67 31.00 -0.52
N LEU A 188 0.22 30.91 -1.50
CA LEU A 188 1.21 31.94 -1.78
C LEU A 188 0.57 33.18 -2.41
N ASP A 189 -0.39 33.00 -3.31
CA ASP A 189 -1.09 34.12 -3.92
C ASP A 189 -1.97 34.84 -2.89
N ALA A 190 -2.67 34.09 -2.02
CA ALA A 190 -3.41 34.68 -0.91
C ALA A 190 -2.52 35.50 0.05
N ALA A 191 -1.26 35.10 0.25
CA ALA A 191 -0.30 35.82 1.08
C ALA A 191 0.32 37.05 0.40
N ARG A 192 0.23 37.16 -0.93
CA ARG A 192 0.68 38.35 -1.68
C ARG A 192 -0.40 39.44 -1.73
N GLU A 193 -1.66 39.04 -1.65
CA GLU A 193 -2.82 39.94 -1.68
C GLU A 193 -3.18 40.54 -0.31
N SER A 194 -2.63 39.99 0.78
CA SER A 194 -2.81 40.44 2.17
C SER A 194 -1.74 41.44 2.63
#